data_AF-A0A540KJK4-F1
#
_entry.id   AF-A0A540KJK4-F1
#
_cell.length_a   1.000
_cell.length_b   1.000
_cell.length_c   1.000
_cell.angle_alpha   90.00
_cell.angle_beta   90.00
_cell.angle_gamma   90.00
#
_symmetry.space_group_name_H-M   'P 1'
#
loop_
_entity.id
_entity.type
_entity.pdbx_description
1 polymer ?
#
loop_
_entity_poly.entity_id
_entity_poly.type
_entity_poly.pdbx_seq_one_letter_code
_entity_poly.pdbx_strand_id
1 'polypeptide(L)'
;MNLASISGNWTLEHAKLKARVEVLQRNQSHYMGEDLQILSFQELQNLEQQLDSALRRIRSRKNQVMYESISELQKKDKALQEQNNLLAKNVKEKEKAVASQAQLEHAQKQSLDSSSTLLPQALQYLNFSRSNYHQAIRSSDGISGDNQQDGDETATPHRPNTLLPPWMLRHLDE
;
A
#
# COMPACT_ATOMS: atom_id res chain seq x y z
N MET A 1 46.12 19.97 -35.20
CA MET A 1 44.64 20.04 -35.27
C MET A 1 44.21 21.39 -34.70
N ASN A 2 43.39 22.15 -35.44
CA ASN A 2 43.24 23.59 -35.28
C ASN A 2 42.19 23.95 -34.20
N LEU A 3 42.64 24.55 -33.09
CA LEU A 3 41.78 25.02 -31.98
C LEU A 3 40.73 26.06 -32.42
N ALA A 4 41.04 26.87 -33.45
CA ALA A 4 40.10 27.85 -33.99
C ALA A 4 38.91 27.18 -34.70
N SER A 5 39.13 26.01 -35.31
CA SER A 5 38.06 25.21 -35.93
C SER A 5 37.14 24.56 -34.89
N ILE A 6 37.68 24.15 -33.74
CA ILE A 6 36.89 23.60 -32.62
C ILE A 6 36.08 24.70 -31.92
N SER A 7 36.67 25.88 -31.70
CA SER A 7 35.98 27.02 -31.10
C SER A 7 34.84 27.54 -31.99
N GLY A 8 35.07 27.63 -33.31
CA GLY A 8 34.05 28.03 -34.28
C GLY A 8 32.87 27.03 -34.34
N ASN A 9 33.17 25.74 -34.17
CA ASN A 9 32.16 24.69 -34.09
C ASN A 9 31.29 24.83 -32.83
N TRP A 10 31.90 25.06 -31.65
CA TRP A 10 31.15 25.24 -30.41
C TRP A 10 30.26 26.48 -30.43
N THR A 11 30.74 27.60 -30.99
CA THR A 11 29.94 28.82 -31.13
C THR A 11 28.73 28.61 -32.04
N LEU A 12 28.89 27.85 -33.12
CA LEU A 12 27.81 27.53 -34.05
C LEU A 12 26.76 26.63 -33.41
N GLU A 13 27.20 25.54 -32.75
CA GLU A 13 26.28 24.63 -32.07
C GLU A 13 25.54 25.31 -30.92
N HIS A 14 26.21 26.19 -30.17
CA HIS A 14 25.56 27.03 -29.16
C HIS A 14 24.49 27.94 -29.77
N ALA A 15 24.79 28.64 -30.87
CA ALA A 15 23.81 29.50 -31.54
C ALA A 15 22.59 28.71 -32.04
N LYS A 16 22.82 27.51 -32.59
CA LYS A 16 21.76 26.59 -33.04
C LYS A 16 20.90 26.08 -31.89
N LEU A 17 21.52 25.72 -30.77
CA LEU A 17 20.78 25.32 -29.56
C LEU A 17 19.94 26.48 -29.03
N LYS A 18 20.53 27.68 -28.95
CA LYS A 18 19.83 28.89 -28.48
C LYS A 18 18.60 29.19 -29.32
N ALA A 19 18.73 29.16 -30.65
CA ALA A 19 17.60 29.35 -31.55
C ALA A 19 16.49 28.30 -31.34
N ARG A 20 16.85 27.03 -31.09
CA ARG A 20 15.87 25.98 -30.76
C ARG A 20 15.13 26.25 -29.46
N VAL A 21 15.84 26.68 -28.42
CA VAL A 21 15.23 27.04 -27.13
C VAL A 21 14.24 28.19 -27.30
N GLU A 22 14.62 29.25 -28.01
CA GLU A 22 13.75 30.40 -28.26
C GLU A 22 12.47 30.01 -29.03
N VAL A 23 12.58 29.11 -30.01
CA VAL A 23 11.40 28.56 -30.70
C VAL A 23 10.51 27.74 -29.77
N LEU A 24 11.09 26.87 -28.94
CA LEU A 24 10.34 26.07 -27.98
C LEU A 24 9.62 26.93 -26.95
N GLN A 25 10.28 27.96 -26.43
CA GLN A 25 9.69 28.88 -25.45
C GLN A 25 8.55 29.68 -26.06
N ARG A 26 8.71 30.18 -27.29
CA ARG A 26 7.63 30.85 -28.03
C ARG A 26 6.43 29.92 -28.27
N ASN A 27 6.70 28.69 -28.70
CA ASN A 27 5.65 27.69 -28.88
C ASN A 27 4.92 27.39 -27.56
N GLN A 28 5.65 27.30 -26.44
CA GLN A 28 5.05 27.14 -25.12
C GLN A 28 4.08 28.28 -24.79
N SER A 29 4.49 29.54 -24.97
CA SER A 29 3.61 30.69 -24.80
C SER A 29 2.36 30.59 -25.68
N HIS A 30 2.50 30.25 -26.97
CA HIS A 30 1.34 30.01 -27.84
C HIS A 30 0.41 28.91 -27.32
N TYR A 31 0.96 27.76 -26.87
CA TYR A 31 0.15 26.68 -26.29
C TYR A 31 -0.56 27.09 -24.99
N MET A 32 -0.02 28.07 -24.24
CA MET A 32 -0.65 28.66 -23.06
C MET A 32 -1.65 29.78 -23.41
N GLY A 33 -1.84 30.09 -24.69
CA GLY A 33 -2.74 31.14 -25.16
C GLY A 33 -2.16 32.54 -25.11
N GLU A 34 -0.84 32.67 -24.99
CA GLU A 34 -0.11 33.94 -24.99
C GLU A 34 0.39 34.28 -26.41
N ASP A 35 0.67 35.57 -26.64
CA ASP A 35 1.22 36.11 -27.90
C ASP A 35 0.47 35.74 -29.20
N LEU A 36 -0.79 35.31 -29.11
CA LEU A 36 -1.57 34.84 -30.25
C LEU A 36 -1.80 35.91 -31.33
N GLN A 37 -1.69 37.20 -30.99
CA GLN A 37 -1.83 38.31 -31.92
C GLN A 37 -0.82 38.31 -33.07
N ILE A 38 0.31 37.61 -32.92
CA ILE A 38 1.36 37.53 -33.94
C ILE A 38 1.11 36.38 -34.93
N LEU A 39 0.14 35.51 -34.64
CA LEU A 39 -0.19 34.35 -35.45
C LEU A 39 -1.22 34.72 -36.52
N SER A 40 -1.02 34.19 -37.72
CA SER A 40 -2.04 34.21 -38.76
C SER A 40 -3.21 33.29 -38.41
N PHE A 41 -4.35 33.50 -39.07
CA PHE A 41 -5.52 32.64 -38.91
C PHE A 41 -5.23 31.15 -39.14
N GLN A 42 -4.41 30.83 -40.15
CA GLN A 42 -4.04 29.45 -40.46
C GLN A 42 -3.15 28.83 -39.37
N GLU A 43 -2.22 29.61 -38.80
CA GLU A 43 -1.39 29.15 -37.69
C GLU A 43 -2.21 28.93 -36.42
N LEU A 44 -3.18 29.80 -36.15
CA LEU A 44 -4.10 29.66 -35.02
C LEU A 44 -4.96 28.40 -35.16
N GLN A 45 -5.50 28.12 -36.36
CA GLN A 45 -6.25 26.90 -36.63
C GLN A 45 -5.40 25.63 -36.43
N ASN A 46 -4.15 25.66 -36.88
CA ASN A 46 -3.21 24.56 -36.66
C ASN A 46 -2.87 24.38 -35.17
N LEU A 47 -2.70 25.47 -34.43
CA LEU A 47 -2.48 25.46 -32.99
C LEU A 47 -3.66 24.81 -32.25
N GLU A 48 -4.88 25.20 -32.59
CA GLU A 48 -6.12 24.62 -32.04
C GLU A 48 -6.19 23.11 -32.31
N GLN A 49 -5.95 22.69 -33.55
CA GLN A 49 -5.97 21.26 -33.92
C GLN A 49 -4.92 20.44 -33.16
N GLN A 50 -3.73 21.00 -32.96
CA GLN A 50 -2.67 20.36 -32.17
C GLN A 50 -3.09 20.20 -30.71
N LEU A 51 -3.67 21.25 -30.11
CA LEU A 51 -4.14 21.23 -28.72
C LEU A 51 -5.29 20.23 -28.53
N ASP A 52 -6.30 20.23 -29.41
CA ASP A 52 -7.40 19.25 -29.35
C ASP A 52 -6.88 17.81 -29.45
N SER A 53 -6.00 17.55 -30.42
CA SER A 53 -5.41 16.23 -30.62
C SER A 53 -4.55 15.79 -29.42
N ALA A 54 -3.80 16.71 -28.81
CA ALA A 54 -3.02 16.43 -27.60
C ALA A 54 -3.94 16.15 -26.40
N LEU A 55 -4.96 16.97 -26.17
CA LEU A 55 -5.93 16.78 -25.10
C LEU A 55 -6.68 15.46 -25.23
N ARG A 56 -7.11 15.09 -26.44
CA ARG A 56 -7.73 13.80 -26.72
C ARG A 56 -6.82 12.64 -26.34
N ARG A 57 -5.54 12.70 -26.71
CA ARG A 57 -4.53 11.69 -26.34
C ARG A 57 -4.32 11.62 -24.82
N ILE A 58 -4.16 12.75 -24.15
CA ILE A 58 -3.96 12.81 -22.69
C ILE A 58 -5.17 12.21 -21.97
N ARG A 59 -6.39 12.61 -22.34
CA ARG A 59 -7.63 12.10 -21.75
C ARG A 59 -7.78 10.60 -21.98
N SER A 60 -7.51 10.13 -23.19
CA SER A 60 -7.51 8.71 -23.52
C SER A 60 -6.52 7.92 -22.66
N ARG A 61 -5.27 8.40 -22.53
CA ARG A 61 -4.26 7.73 -21.70
C ARG A 61 -4.65 7.72 -20.23
N LYS A 62 -5.16 8.84 -19.69
CA LYS A 62 -5.64 8.93 -18.31
C LYS A 62 -6.76 7.92 -18.06
N ASN A 63 -7.74 7.84 -18.96
CA ASN A 63 -8.84 6.88 -18.85
C ASN A 63 -8.34 5.44 -18.92
N GLN A 64 -7.42 5.15 -19.84
CA GLN A 64 -6.84 3.82 -19.98
C GLN A 64 -6.16 3.37 -18.68
N VAL A 65 -5.29 4.20 -18.10
CA VAL A 65 -4.62 3.90 -16.82
C VAL A 65 -5.62 3.73 -15.68
N MET A 66 -6.67 4.56 -15.65
CA MET A 66 -7.74 4.44 -14.65
C MET A 66 -8.47 3.10 -14.76
N TYR A 67 -8.84 2.67 -15.98
CA TYR A 67 -9.50 1.38 -16.19
C TYR A 67 -8.59 0.19 -15.87
N GLU A 68 -7.30 0.28 -16.20
CA GLU A 68 -6.29 -0.71 -15.81
C GLU A 68 -6.26 -0.86 -14.27
N SER A 69 -6.16 0.25 -13.53
CA SER A 69 -6.18 0.27 -12.07
C SER A 69 -7.47 -0.31 -11.47
N ILE A 70 -8.64 0.07 -12.00
CA ILE A 70 -9.93 -0.48 -11.57
C ILE A 70 -9.96 -2.00 -11.79
N SER A 71 -9.51 -2.48 -12.94
CA SER A 71 -9.48 -3.92 -13.25
C SER A 71 -8.57 -4.69 -12.31
N GLU A 72 -7.38 -4.16 -12.01
CA GLU A 72 -6.45 -4.77 -11.05
C GLU A 72 -7.05 -4.85 -9.65
N LEU A 73 -7.69 -3.78 -9.18
CA LEU A 73 -8.36 -3.76 -7.88
C LEU A 73 -9.52 -4.76 -7.82
N GLN A 74 -10.34 -4.83 -8.86
CA GLN A 74 -11.44 -5.80 -8.93
C GLN A 74 -10.95 -7.25 -8.93
N LYS A 75 -9.80 -7.54 -9.57
CA LYS A 75 -9.18 -8.88 -9.51
C LYS A 75 -8.71 -9.22 -8.10
N LYS A 76 -8.07 -8.26 -7.40
CA LYS A 76 -7.62 -8.44 -6.01
C LYS A 76 -8.79 -8.65 -5.07
N ASP A 77 -9.85 -7.87 -5.22
CA ASP A 77 -11.08 -7.99 -4.42
C ASP A 77 -11.71 -9.39 -4.55
N LYS A 78 -11.87 -9.87 -5.79
CA LYS A 78 -12.38 -11.23 -6.05
C LYS A 78 -11.50 -12.32 -5.43
N ALA A 79 -10.18 -12.22 -5.59
CA ALA A 79 -9.25 -13.19 -5.01
C ALA A 79 -9.32 -13.21 -3.47
N LEU A 80 -9.39 -12.03 -2.83
CA LEU A 80 -9.54 -11.93 -1.38
C LEU A 80 -10.89 -12.47 -0.90
N GLN A 81 -11.98 -12.21 -1.64
CA GLN A 81 -13.29 -12.74 -1.33
C GLN A 81 -13.31 -14.27 -1.39
N GLU A 82 -12.67 -14.86 -2.40
CA GLU A 82 -12.53 -16.32 -2.52
C GLU A 82 -11.72 -16.93 -1.35
N GLN A 83 -10.59 -16.30 -0.99
CA GLN A 83 -9.80 -16.73 0.17
C GLN A 83 -10.59 -16.62 1.48
N ASN A 84 -11.34 -15.54 1.67
CA ASN A 84 -12.17 -15.35 2.86
C ASN A 84 -13.26 -16.41 2.95
N ASN A 85 -13.95 -16.70 1.85
CA ASN A 85 -14.96 -17.76 1.78
C ASN A 85 -14.37 -19.14 2.13
N LEU A 86 -13.17 -19.44 1.64
CA LEU A 86 -12.47 -20.69 1.96
C LEU A 86 -12.11 -20.78 3.44
N LEU A 87 -11.60 -19.69 4.02
CA LEU A 87 -11.27 -19.63 5.45
C LEU A 87 -12.52 -19.76 6.32
N ALA A 88 -13.60 -19.06 5.98
CA ALA A 88 -14.88 -19.15 6.69
C ALA A 88 -15.42 -20.59 6.69
N LYS A 89 -15.31 -21.31 5.57
CA LYS A 89 -15.67 -22.72 5.48
C LYS A 89 -14.78 -23.59 6.40
N ASN A 90 -13.47 -23.40 6.35
CA ASN A 90 -12.52 -24.14 7.20
C ASN A 90 -12.76 -23.90 8.70
N VAL A 91 -13.08 -22.66 9.09
CA VAL A 91 -13.42 -22.31 10.48
C VAL A 91 -14.67 -23.08 10.90
N LYS A 92 -15.74 -23.02 10.10
CA LYS A 92 -16.99 -23.73 10.37
C LYS A 92 -16.81 -25.25 10.48
N GLU A 93 -15.94 -25.84 9.67
CA GLU A 93 -15.61 -27.28 9.74
C GLU A 93 -14.84 -27.63 11.02
N LYS A 94 -13.87 -26.80 11.42
CA LYS A 94 -13.12 -26.99 12.67
C LYS A 94 -13.99 -26.81 13.91
N GLU A 95 -14.88 -25.82 13.93
CA GLU A 95 -15.85 -25.62 15.01
C GLU A 95 -16.75 -26.84 15.20
N LYS A 96 -17.24 -27.42 14.09
CA LYS A 96 -18.01 -28.66 14.14
C LYS A 96 -17.19 -29.83 14.69
N ALA A 97 -15.94 -29.99 14.24
CA ALA A 97 -15.07 -31.06 14.72
C ALA A 97 -14.80 -30.94 16.24
N VAL A 98 -14.54 -29.73 16.74
CA VAL A 98 -14.35 -29.46 18.18
C VAL A 98 -15.64 -29.74 18.96
N ALA A 99 -16.80 -29.33 18.45
CA ALA A 99 -18.08 -29.60 19.09
C ALA A 99 -18.37 -31.12 19.17
N SER A 100 -18.09 -31.86 18.09
CA SER A 100 -18.23 -33.32 18.07
C SER A 100 -17.24 -34.02 19.02
N GLN A 101 -16.00 -33.54 19.10
CA GLN A 101 -15.02 -34.08 20.06
C GLN A 101 -15.45 -33.83 21.51
N ALA A 102 -15.93 -32.63 21.84
CA ALA A 102 -16.42 -32.30 23.18
C ALA A 102 -17.63 -33.18 23.58
N GLN A 103 -18.50 -33.52 22.63
CA GLN A 103 -19.62 -34.44 22.86
C GLN A 103 -19.14 -35.87 23.16
N LEU A 104 -18.14 -36.38 22.42
CA LEU A 104 -17.55 -37.71 22.66
C LEU A 104 -16.89 -37.79 24.05
N GLU A 105 -16.14 -36.74 24.45
CA GLU A 105 -15.51 -36.67 25.77
C GLU A 105 -16.55 -36.62 26.91
N HIS A 106 -17.68 -35.93 26.72
CA HIS A 106 -18.77 -35.91 27.71
C HIS A 106 -19.47 -37.27 27.85
N ALA A 107 -19.70 -37.98 26.74
CA ALA A 107 -20.30 -39.33 26.77
C ALA A 107 -19.37 -40.35 27.46
N GLN A 108 -18.06 -40.24 27.22
CA GLN A 108 -17.08 -41.13 27.85
C GLN A 108 -16.98 -40.92 29.36
N LYS A 109 -17.11 -39.67 29.85
CA LYS A 109 -17.15 -39.39 31.30
C LYS A 109 -18.39 -39.95 31.99
N GLN A 110 -19.57 -39.87 31.35
CA GLN A 110 -20.81 -40.45 31.92
C GLN A 110 -20.77 -41.99 31.99
N SER A 111 -20.04 -42.65 31.08
CA SER A 111 -19.80 -44.10 31.13
C SER A 111 -18.90 -44.53 32.30
N LEU A 112 -18.02 -43.66 32.78
CA LEU A 112 -17.09 -43.96 33.88
C LEU A 112 -17.71 -43.70 35.26
N ASP A 113 -18.66 -42.75 35.36
CA ASP A 113 -19.37 -42.45 36.62
C ASP A 113 -20.44 -43.51 37.00
N SER A 114 -20.76 -44.46 36.11
CA SER A 114 -21.66 -45.58 36.42
C SER A 114 -20.99 -46.76 37.14
N SER A 115 -19.67 -46.70 37.37
CA SER A 115 -18.92 -47.76 38.05
C SER A 115 -18.13 -47.21 39.22
N SER A 116 -18.82 -46.86 40.31
CA SER A 116 -18.19 -46.77 41.63
C SER A 116 -18.30 -48.11 42.36
N THR A 117 -17.25 -48.92 42.29
CA THR A 117 -16.75 -49.70 43.44
C THR A 117 -15.23 -49.87 43.34
N LEU A 118 -14.55 -49.25 44.32
CA LEU A 118 -13.20 -49.52 44.86
C LEU A 118 -11.95 -48.96 44.12
N LEU A 119 -11.32 -47.98 44.79
CA LEU A 119 -9.95 -47.41 44.64
C LEU A 119 -8.85 -48.50 44.83
N PRO A 120 -7.52 -48.26 44.60
CA PRO A 120 -6.81 -46.96 44.51
C PRO A 120 -5.74 -46.82 43.41
N GLN A 121 -5.20 -45.59 43.28
CA GLN A 121 -3.75 -45.30 43.23
C GLN A 121 -3.20 -44.52 42.02
N ALA A 122 -2.41 -43.48 42.36
CA ALA A 122 -1.20 -43.00 41.68
C ALA A 122 -1.34 -42.40 40.26
N LEU A 123 -0.98 -41.16 39.92
CA LEU A 123 -0.16 -40.13 40.55
C LEU A 123 -0.57 -38.79 39.93
N GLN A 124 -0.77 -37.78 40.77
CA GLN A 124 -0.87 -36.38 40.34
C GLN A 124 0.53 -35.89 39.95
N TYR A 125 1.02 -36.32 38.79
CA TYR A 125 2.20 -35.72 38.20
C TYR A 125 1.81 -34.35 37.63
N LEU A 126 2.09 -33.33 38.43
CA LEU A 126 2.66 -32.04 38.00
C LEU A 126 2.23 -31.59 36.59
N ASN A 127 1.11 -30.87 36.50
CA ASN A 127 1.02 -29.81 35.49
C ASN A 127 1.83 -28.61 35.98
N PHE A 128 3.14 -28.79 35.85
CA PHE A 128 4.17 -27.78 35.93
C PHE A 128 3.80 -26.64 34.96
N SER A 129 3.67 -25.43 35.52
CA SER A 129 3.81 -24.13 34.88
C SER A 129 3.78 -24.10 33.35
N ARG A 130 2.65 -23.72 32.76
CA ARG A 130 2.64 -23.08 31.44
C ARG A 130 1.90 -21.75 31.47
N SER A 131 2.21 -20.96 32.50
CA SER A 131 2.15 -19.51 32.45
C SER A 131 3.57 -19.02 32.17
N ASN A 132 3.83 -18.63 30.92
CA ASN A 132 4.87 -17.68 30.53
C ASN A 132 4.80 -17.46 29.01
N TYR A 133 3.99 -16.49 28.60
CA TYR A 133 4.37 -15.62 27.49
C TYR A 133 4.35 -14.19 28.02
N HIS A 134 5.34 -13.88 28.86
CA HIS A 134 5.88 -12.54 28.95
C HIS A 134 7.35 -12.58 28.52
N GLN A 135 7.56 -12.08 27.31
CA GLN A 135 8.55 -11.06 26.98
C GLN A 135 10.02 -11.45 26.71
N ALA A 136 10.52 -10.77 25.67
CA ALA A 136 11.92 -10.44 25.34
C ALA A 136 12.74 -11.43 24.48
N ILE A 137 12.68 -11.21 23.16
CA ILE A 137 13.88 -11.06 22.32
C ILE A 137 13.79 -9.62 21.81
N ARG A 138 14.32 -8.62 22.53
CA ARG A 138 15.63 -7.99 22.23
C ARG A 138 16.47 -8.80 21.26
N SER A 139 16.51 -8.36 20.00
CA SER A 139 17.71 -7.76 19.42
C SER A 139 17.45 -7.49 17.95
N SER A 140 17.28 -6.21 17.65
CA SER A 140 17.60 -5.63 16.36
C SER A 140 19.13 -5.55 16.31
N ASP A 141 19.73 -6.31 15.38
CA ASP A 141 20.88 -5.88 14.59
C ASP A 141 20.31 -5.75 13.16
N GLY A 142 20.32 -4.63 12.44
CA GLY A 142 21.21 -3.50 12.55
C GLY A 142 22.24 -3.54 11.41
N ILE A 143 21.79 -3.43 10.14
CA ILE A 143 22.61 -2.86 9.06
C ILE A 143 21.79 -1.81 8.32
N SER A 144 22.03 -0.58 8.78
CA SER A 144 21.92 0.76 8.22
C SER A 144 21.37 0.94 6.79
N GLY A 145 20.27 1.68 6.73
CA GLY A 145 20.12 2.78 5.77
C GLY A 145 20.54 4.09 6.45
N ASP A 146 21.32 4.89 5.74
CA ASP A 146 21.57 6.30 6.05
C ASP A 146 20.30 7.12 5.75
N ASN A 147 19.83 7.91 6.73
CA ASN A 147 19.59 9.35 6.54
C ASN A 147 19.12 10.06 7.84
N GLN A 148 19.89 11.10 8.21
CA GLN A 148 19.59 12.32 8.98
C GLN A 148 18.07 12.61 9.16
N GLN A 149 17.51 12.64 10.38
CA GLN A 149 17.51 13.68 11.44
C GLN A 149 16.43 14.77 11.30
N ASP A 150 15.62 14.86 12.37
CA ASP A 150 14.95 16.02 13.02
C ASP A 150 13.56 15.53 13.48
N GLY A 151 13.13 15.50 14.76
CA GLY A 151 13.59 16.07 16.02
C GLY A 151 12.41 16.79 16.68
N ASP A 152 11.70 16.18 17.64
CA ASP A 152 11.15 16.86 18.85
C ASP A 152 10.51 15.87 19.85
N GLU A 153 10.73 16.11 21.14
CA GLU A 153 10.26 15.35 22.31
C GLU A 153 9.00 16.00 22.92
N THR A 154 8.11 15.22 23.54
CA THR A 154 7.58 15.50 24.89
C THR A 154 6.73 14.32 25.41
N ALA A 155 6.80 14.07 26.71
CA ALA A 155 6.43 12.82 27.36
C ALA A 155 5.18 12.91 28.26
N THR A 156 4.25 11.94 28.12
CA THR A 156 3.35 11.29 29.14
C THR A 156 2.24 12.15 29.82
N PRO A 157 1.11 11.61 30.38
CA PRO A 157 0.91 10.25 30.94
C PRO A 157 -0.48 9.56 30.77
N HIS A 158 -0.45 8.23 30.97
CA HIS A 158 -1.52 7.29 31.38
C HIS A 158 -3.02 7.63 31.20
N ARG A 159 -3.73 6.80 30.40
CA ARG A 159 -5.07 6.27 30.75
C ARG A 159 -5.35 4.88 30.13
N PRO A 160 -6.27 4.10 30.73
CA PRO A 160 -6.23 2.64 30.71
C PRO A 160 -7.11 2.02 29.61
N ASN A 161 -6.75 0.80 29.21
CA ASN A 161 -7.62 -0.21 28.62
C ASN A 161 -8.69 0.29 27.63
N THR A 162 -8.27 0.74 26.47
CA THR A 162 -9.13 0.75 25.29
C THR A 162 -9.03 -0.61 24.60
N LEU A 163 -10.05 -1.45 24.79
CA LEU A 163 -10.31 -2.71 24.09
C LEU A 163 -10.52 -2.55 22.57
N LEU A 164 -10.23 -1.37 22.01
CA LEU A 164 -10.64 -0.98 20.68
C LEU A 164 -9.43 -0.53 19.85
N PRO A 165 -9.23 -1.10 18.66
CA PRO A 165 -8.06 -0.83 17.83
C PRO A 165 -8.03 0.60 17.25
N PRO A 166 -6.82 1.13 16.92
CA PRO A 166 -6.58 2.55 16.61
C PRO A 166 -7.36 3.13 15.43
N TRP A 167 -7.86 2.30 14.52
CA TRP A 167 -8.65 2.75 13.37
C TRP A 167 -10.05 3.24 13.75
N MET A 168 -10.57 2.85 14.92
CA MET A 168 -11.89 3.28 15.39
C MET A 168 -11.91 4.63 16.11
N LEU A 169 -10.75 5.22 16.41
CA LEU A 169 -10.69 6.46 17.18
C LEU A 169 -10.65 7.73 16.30
N ARG A 170 -10.75 7.61 14.97
CA ARG A 170 -10.59 8.73 14.03
C ARG A 170 -11.81 9.63 13.80
N HIS A 171 -12.75 9.71 14.74
CA HIS A 171 -13.92 10.57 14.59
C HIS A 171 -14.38 11.27 15.87
N LEU A 172 -13.49 11.38 16.86
CA LEU A 172 -13.75 12.08 18.11
C LEU A 172 -12.55 12.94 18.49
N ASP A 173 -12.17 13.86 17.61
CA ASP A 173 -11.34 15.02 17.95
C ASP A 173 -11.77 16.15 16.99
N GLU A 174 -12.71 16.97 17.46
CA GLU A 174 -12.97 18.33 16.97
C GLU A 174 -12.36 19.32 17.98
#